data_AF-A0A842TV93-F1
#
_entry.id   AF-A0A842TV93-F1
#
_cell.length_a   1.000
_cell.length_b   1.000
_cell.length_c   1.000
_cell.angle_alpha   90.00
_cell.angle_beta   90.00
_cell.angle_gamma   90.00
#
_symmetry.space_group_name_H-M   'P 1'
#
loop_
_entity.id
_entity.type
_entity.pdbx_description
1 polymer ?
#
loop_
_entity_poly.entity_id
_entity_poly.type
_entity_poly.pdbx_seq_one_letter_code
_entity_poly.pdbx_strand_id
1 'polypeptide(L)'
;MLDLNKLKNELSELFPIFKIENHTQEDLFPIIIGLEALTDGGLSWTRLNQILYYYSQAAMSHGFFRYYFLEAPSRHPYPVSQIFENQTYKPPNGVDEIKTMDQLKWGLYRFFHDAMLYWGNFHQAYAYLHKHSHKEIESFFESNRFDERHLITRGSVAGPEDIPFQNRYLVSERACEIYNQNIMSIVDAKHVKYVVQASEELKDGKKEINSSELKVKAKEIAEKEGQLELLELMYEDTEQKIIALEDIESIYTKQKDIFNKCKKKARKNTDLFLSCCNDLDVYVATSMRRRKDFEYIGELCEGIFRHDKLKKYDIRYFDPTLSVAKHHEDKGIIECLMVKTSKLLIYLSQYKESLGKVSEYAMALSLGKPVIVLCPSDEKGIALSKFYKENHPLMRLVEFQSGIVCGAMITYKIEDVIKLIDRIFSNKMEYSLCKKKDSDKYYLLKERLTGSTVRAVTDNTLLTKAFWNNYHQDPNVASRSYSFCKT
;
A
#
# COMPACT_ATOMS: atom_id res chain seq x y z
N MET A 1 -41.82 -22.57 -5.43
CA MET A 1 -41.87 -21.31 -6.20
C MET A 1 -40.79 -20.40 -5.67
N LEU A 2 -39.85 -20.00 -6.54
CA LEU A 2 -38.83 -19.01 -6.21
C LEU A 2 -39.56 -17.66 -6.05
N ASP A 3 -39.31 -16.95 -4.94
CA ASP A 3 -39.92 -15.64 -4.72
C ASP A 3 -39.39 -14.66 -5.79
N LEU A 4 -40.24 -14.35 -6.78
CA LEU A 4 -39.93 -13.50 -7.91
C LEU A 4 -39.50 -12.09 -7.49
N ASN A 5 -40.01 -11.57 -6.37
CA ASN A 5 -39.62 -10.26 -5.86
C ASN A 5 -38.23 -10.34 -5.23
N LYS A 6 -37.92 -11.41 -4.51
CA LYS A 6 -36.58 -11.67 -3.99
C LYS A 6 -35.58 -11.85 -5.12
N LEU A 7 -35.92 -12.63 -6.14
CA LEU A 7 -35.09 -12.85 -7.33
C LEU A 7 -34.84 -11.54 -8.09
N LYS A 8 -35.89 -10.73 -8.31
CA LYS A 8 -35.79 -9.42 -8.97
C LYS A 8 -34.88 -8.47 -8.19
N ASN A 9 -35.03 -8.40 -6.87
CA ASN A 9 -34.17 -7.59 -6.02
C ASN A 9 -32.71 -8.06 -6.12
N GLU A 10 -32.47 -9.37 -5.99
CA GLU A 10 -31.13 -9.95 -6.05
C GLU A 10 -30.46 -9.76 -7.43
N LEU A 11 -31.17 -9.92 -8.55
CA LEU A 11 -30.61 -9.68 -9.89
C LEU A 11 -30.36 -8.21 -10.17
N SER A 12 -31.26 -7.33 -9.71
CA SER A 12 -31.09 -5.88 -9.87
C SER A 12 -29.88 -5.33 -9.10
N GLU A 13 -29.50 -6.02 -8.01
CA GLU A 13 -28.27 -5.75 -7.26
C GLU A 13 -27.03 -6.33 -7.95
N LEU A 14 -27.16 -7.50 -8.59
CA LEU A 14 -26.03 -8.24 -9.16
C LEU A 14 -25.74 -7.93 -10.61
N PHE A 15 -26.57 -7.14 -11.27
CA PHE A 15 -26.37 -6.76 -12.67
C PHE A 15 -26.98 -5.38 -12.91
N PRO A 16 -26.17 -4.32 -12.93
CA PRO A 16 -26.61 -3.01 -13.40
C PRO A 16 -27.18 -3.04 -14.83
N ILE A 17 -26.84 -4.09 -15.61
CA ILE A 17 -27.36 -4.32 -16.96
C ILE A 17 -28.78 -4.91 -16.97
N PHE A 18 -29.16 -5.58 -15.89
CA PHE A 18 -30.53 -6.02 -15.63
C PHE A 18 -31.26 -5.04 -14.71
N LYS A 19 -30.74 -3.81 -14.51
CA LYS A 19 -31.56 -2.73 -13.94
C LYS A 19 -32.60 -2.31 -14.95
N ILE A 20 -33.75 -2.93 -14.76
CA ILE A 20 -35.04 -2.72 -15.40
C ILE A 20 -35.59 -1.37 -14.95
N GLU A 21 -35.00 -0.28 -15.44
CA GLU A 21 -35.68 1.01 -15.46
C GLU A 21 -36.37 1.09 -16.82
N ASN A 22 -37.71 0.99 -16.81
CA ASN A 22 -38.63 1.06 -17.97
C ASN A 22 -39.03 -0.25 -18.69
N HIS A 23 -38.70 -1.42 -18.14
CA HIS A 23 -39.15 -2.69 -18.71
C HIS A 23 -40.50 -3.15 -18.11
N THR A 24 -41.43 -3.54 -18.99
CA THR A 24 -42.73 -4.09 -18.63
C THR A 24 -42.60 -5.48 -18.01
N GLN A 25 -43.68 -6.01 -17.42
CA GLN A 25 -43.68 -7.38 -16.89
C GLN A 25 -43.41 -8.41 -18.01
N GLU A 26 -43.77 -8.09 -19.26
CA GLU A 26 -43.48 -8.91 -20.45
C GLU A 26 -41.99 -8.94 -20.81
N ASP A 27 -41.26 -7.83 -20.62
CA ASP A 27 -39.81 -7.75 -20.85
C ASP A 27 -38.99 -8.57 -19.83
N LEU A 28 -39.59 -8.88 -18.67
CA LEU A 28 -38.99 -9.70 -17.61
C LEU A 28 -39.23 -11.18 -17.78
N PHE A 29 -40.24 -11.54 -18.56
CA PHE A 29 -40.68 -12.91 -18.73
C PHE A 29 -39.55 -13.86 -19.17
N PRO A 30 -38.64 -13.49 -20.10
CA PRO A 30 -37.52 -14.37 -20.47
C PRO A 30 -36.50 -14.57 -19.35
N ILE A 31 -36.26 -13.57 -18.49
CA ILE A 31 -35.41 -13.74 -17.29
C ILE A 31 -36.07 -14.70 -16.32
N ILE A 32 -37.35 -14.47 -16.05
CA ILE A 32 -38.11 -15.21 -15.06
C ILE A 32 -38.10 -16.69 -15.45
N ILE A 33 -38.48 -17.03 -16.69
CA ILE A 33 -38.39 -18.40 -17.21
C ILE A 33 -36.97 -18.92 -17.16
N GLY A 34 -36.00 -18.11 -17.59
CA GLY A 34 -34.60 -18.49 -17.60
C GLY A 34 -34.06 -18.85 -16.22
N LEU A 35 -34.54 -18.19 -15.16
CA LEU A 35 -34.09 -18.40 -13.78
C LEU A 35 -35.00 -19.34 -12.99
N GLU A 36 -36.26 -19.52 -13.39
CA GLU A 36 -37.09 -20.66 -12.97
C GLU A 36 -36.43 -21.99 -13.37
N ALA A 37 -35.56 -22.02 -14.38
CA ALA A 37 -34.69 -23.17 -14.64
C ALA A 37 -33.85 -23.61 -13.41
N LEU A 38 -33.53 -22.71 -12.49
CA LEU A 38 -32.85 -23.04 -11.23
C LEU A 38 -33.75 -23.86 -10.29
N THR A 39 -35.08 -23.79 -10.40
CA THR A 39 -35.99 -24.68 -9.66
C THR A 39 -36.14 -26.05 -10.30
N ASP A 40 -35.88 -26.17 -11.61
CA ASP A 40 -36.29 -27.32 -12.42
C ASP A 40 -35.13 -28.21 -12.88
N GLY A 41 -33.90 -27.95 -12.43
CA GLY A 41 -32.74 -28.83 -12.67
C GLY A 41 -31.40 -28.13 -12.87
N GLY A 42 -31.41 -26.82 -13.16
CA GLY A 42 -30.21 -25.99 -13.31
C GLY A 42 -30.31 -24.94 -14.41
N LEU A 43 -29.48 -23.90 -14.30
CA LEU A 43 -29.28 -22.86 -15.30
C LEU A 43 -28.03 -23.18 -16.11
N SER A 44 -28.23 -23.66 -17.34
CA SER A 44 -27.17 -24.01 -18.28
C SER A 44 -26.54 -22.79 -18.94
N TRP A 45 -25.34 -22.98 -19.50
CA TRP A 45 -24.66 -21.97 -20.32
C TRP A 45 -25.55 -21.41 -21.43
N THR A 46 -26.21 -22.28 -22.19
CA THR A 46 -27.10 -21.90 -23.30
C THR A 46 -28.26 -21.04 -22.82
N ARG A 47 -28.91 -21.42 -21.70
CA ARG A 47 -30.01 -20.66 -21.11
C ARG A 47 -29.54 -19.29 -20.62
N LEU A 48 -28.38 -19.22 -19.96
CA LEU A 48 -27.83 -17.95 -19.49
C LEU A 48 -27.47 -17.02 -20.67
N ASN A 49 -26.90 -17.55 -21.74
CA ASN A 49 -26.66 -16.78 -22.96
C ASN A 49 -27.94 -16.31 -23.64
N GLN A 50 -29.00 -17.12 -23.63
CA GLN A 50 -30.31 -16.70 -24.11
C GLN A 50 -30.81 -15.47 -23.34
N ILE A 51 -30.72 -15.49 -22.01
CA ILE A 51 -31.06 -14.33 -21.16
C ILE A 51 -30.22 -13.10 -21.55
N LEU A 52 -28.91 -13.26 -21.75
CA LEU A 52 -28.03 -12.16 -22.15
C LEU A 52 -28.44 -11.54 -23.49
N TYR A 53 -28.79 -12.37 -24.49
CA TYR A 53 -29.24 -11.89 -25.80
C TYR A 53 -30.54 -11.10 -25.70
N TYR A 54 -31.49 -11.50 -24.85
CA TYR A 54 -32.70 -10.72 -24.59
C TYR A 54 -32.39 -9.31 -24.07
N TYR A 55 -31.26 -9.12 -23.37
CA TYR A 55 -30.79 -7.82 -22.87
C TYR A 55 -29.82 -7.11 -23.80
N SER A 56 -29.72 -7.55 -25.05
CA SER A 56 -28.77 -7.04 -26.03
C SER A 56 -27.32 -7.06 -25.51
N GLN A 57 -26.99 -8.06 -24.68
CA GLN A 57 -25.64 -8.30 -24.19
C GLN A 57 -24.94 -9.35 -25.02
N ALA A 58 -23.62 -9.19 -25.16
CA ALA A 58 -22.80 -10.20 -25.82
C ALA A 58 -22.88 -11.51 -25.02
N ALA A 59 -23.04 -12.63 -25.72
CA ALA A 59 -22.96 -13.95 -25.10
C ALA A 59 -21.57 -14.20 -24.50
N MET A 60 -21.53 -14.96 -23.42
CA MET A 60 -20.29 -15.45 -22.84
C MET A 60 -19.86 -16.78 -23.47
N SER A 61 -18.56 -17.01 -23.53
CA SER A 61 -17.96 -18.26 -23.92
C SER A 61 -18.25 -19.33 -22.87
N HIS A 62 -18.14 -20.60 -23.27
CA HIS A 62 -18.18 -21.70 -22.31
C HIS A 62 -17.02 -21.61 -21.29
N GLY A 63 -15.87 -21.05 -21.71
CA GLY A 63 -14.71 -20.82 -20.84
C GLY A 63 -15.01 -19.87 -19.68
N PHE A 64 -15.61 -18.72 -19.97
CA PHE A 64 -16.06 -17.75 -18.98
C PHE A 64 -17.08 -18.38 -18.02
N PHE A 65 -18.07 -19.07 -18.57
CA PHE A 65 -19.13 -19.69 -17.78
C PHE A 65 -18.58 -20.71 -16.80
N ARG A 66 -17.74 -21.63 -17.29
CA ARG A 66 -17.07 -22.64 -16.47
C ARG A 66 -16.23 -22.00 -15.38
N TYR A 67 -15.39 -21.02 -15.74
CA TYR A 67 -14.46 -20.39 -14.80
C TYR A 67 -15.18 -19.70 -13.65
N TYR A 68 -16.22 -18.91 -13.93
CA TYR A 68 -16.90 -18.11 -12.91
C TYR A 68 -17.95 -18.88 -12.13
N PHE A 69 -18.69 -19.79 -12.77
CA PHE A 69 -19.87 -20.37 -12.14
C PHE A 69 -19.71 -21.84 -11.74
N LEU A 70 -18.84 -22.61 -12.41
CA LEU A 70 -18.75 -24.06 -12.20
C LEU A 70 -17.50 -24.48 -11.42
N GLU A 71 -16.44 -23.68 -11.45
CA GLU A 71 -15.15 -24.06 -10.85
C GLU A 71 -14.59 -23.01 -9.91
N ALA A 72 -14.01 -23.47 -8.78
CA ALA A 72 -13.25 -22.65 -7.86
C ALA A 72 -11.74 -22.86 -8.11
N PRO A 73 -11.11 -22.07 -9.01
CA PRO A 73 -9.70 -22.25 -9.38
C PRO A 73 -8.78 -22.15 -8.15
N SER A 74 -7.86 -23.10 -8.02
CA SER A 74 -6.88 -23.14 -6.93
C SER A 74 -5.76 -22.11 -7.10
N ARG A 75 -5.52 -21.66 -8.33
CA ARG A 75 -4.46 -20.73 -8.71
C ARG A 75 -4.98 -19.33 -9.08
N HIS A 76 -5.97 -18.82 -8.36
CA HIS A 76 -6.43 -17.42 -8.47
C HIS A 76 -5.68 -16.48 -7.51
N PRO A 77 -5.46 -15.19 -7.81
CA PRO A 77 -4.74 -14.23 -6.94
C PRO A 77 -5.33 -13.97 -5.54
N TYR A 78 -6.52 -14.49 -5.27
CA TYR A 78 -7.16 -14.45 -3.96
C TYR A 78 -8.04 -15.71 -3.79
N PRO A 79 -8.47 -16.05 -2.55
CA PRO A 79 -9.26 -17.24 -2.29
C PRO A 79 -10.70 -17.04 -2.76
N VAL A 80 -11.00 -17.48 -3.99
CA VAL A 80 -12.33 -17.37 -4.62
C VAL A 80 -13.46 -18.03 -3.85
N SER A 81 -13.15 -18.92 -2.91
CA SER A 81 -14.18 -19.54 -2.07
C SER A 81 -14.62 -18.65 -0.91
N GLN A 82 -13.89 -17.58 -0.59
CA GLN A 82 -14.17 -16.68 0.55
C GLN A 82 -14.75 -15.35 0.12
N ILE A 83 -15.50 -15.35 -0.98
CA ILE A 83 -16.06 -14.15 -1.62
C ILE A 83 -17.19 -13.56 -0.80
N PHE A 84 -18.04 -14.41 -0.22
CA PHE A 84 -19.05 -13.97 0.72
C PHE A 84 -18.41 -13.69 2.08
N GLU A 85 -18.90 -12.64 2.74
CA GLU A 85 -18.49 -12.32 4.09
C GLU A 85 -19.01 -13.43 5.04
N ASN A 86 -18.10 -14.04 5.80
CA ASN A 86 -18.39 -15.11 6.77
C ASN A 86 -18.87 -16.46 6.21
N GLN A 87 -18.83 -16.68 4.89
CA GLN A 87 -19.20 -17.96 4.30
C GLN A 87 -18.15 -18.41 3.28
N THR A 88 -17.75 -19.68 3.38
CA THR A 88 -16.99 -20.33 2.32
C THR A 88 -17.97 -21.00 1.36
N TYR A 89 -17.86 -20.69 0.07
CA TYR A 89 -18.67 -21.31 -0.97
C TYR A 89 -17.77 -21.97 -2.01
N LYS A 90 -18.15 -23.18 -2.45
CA LYS A 90 -17.59 -23.84 -3.62
C LYS A 90 -18.73 -24.49 -4.40
N PRO A 91 -18.71 -24.43 -5.74
CA PRO A 91 -19.67 -25.15 -6.55
C PRO A 91 -19.47 -26.67 -6.36
N PRO A 92 -20.52 -27.49 -6.51
CA PRO A 92 -20.39 -28.93 -6.41
C PRO A 92 -19.45 -29.48 -7.51
N ASN A 93 -18.74 -30.57 -7.23
CA ASN A 93 -17.80 -31.14 -8.19
C ASN A 93 -18.52 -31.73 -9.41
N GLY A 94 -17.97 -31.50 -10.60
CA GLY A 94 -18.46 -32.11 -11.84
C GLY A 94 -19.80 -31.57 -12.33
N VAL A 95 -20.26 -30.42 -11.81
CA VAL A 95 -21.45 -29.74 -12.34
C VAL A 95 -21.14 -29.07 -13.68
N ASP A 96 -22.07 -29.21 -14.60
CA ASP A 96 -22.07 -28.60 -15.93
C ASP A 96 -23.02 -27.39 -16.04
N GLU A 97 -23.80 -27.16 -14.98
CA GLU A 97 -24.79 -26.10 -14.89
C GLU A 97 -24.80 -25.46 -13.50
N ILE A 98 -25.39 -24.28 -13.40
CA ILE A 98 -25.62 -23.58 -12.13
C ILE A 98 -26.83 -24.24 -11.46
N LYS A 99 -26.63 -24.84 -10.28
CA LYS A 99 -27.67 -25.61 -9.57
C LYS A 99 -28.41 -24.81 -8.50
N THR A 100 -27.83 -23.72 -8.00
CA THR A 100 -28.44 -22.91 -6.93
C THR A 100 -28.26 -21.42 -7.14
N MET A 101 -29.11 -20.62 -6.47
CA MET A 101 -28.97 -19.17 -6.44
C MET A 101 -27.63 -18.73 -5.83
N ASP A 102 -27.15 -19.44 -4.80
CA ASP A 102 -25.87 -19.13 -4.18
C ASP A 102 -24.70 -19.37 -5.13
N GLN A 103 -24.79 -20.37 -6.02
CA GLN A 103 -23.80 -20.60 -7.07
C GLN A 103 -23.76 -19.45 -8.07
N LEU A 104 -24.95 -19.00 -8.52
CA LEU A 104 -25.08 -17.86 -9.42
C LEU A 104 -24.47 -16.61 -8.79
N LYS A 105 -24.90 -16.27 -7.56
CA LYS A 105 -24.37 -15.14 -6.79
C LYS A 105 -22.85 -15.23 -6.66
N TRP A 106 -22.34 -16.38 -6.27
CA TRP A 106 -20.92 -16.57 -6.05
C TRP A 106 -20.10 -16.28 -7.32
N GLY A 107 -20.53 -16.79 -8.48
CA GLY A 107 -19.86 -16.51 -9.74
C GLY A 107 -19.91 -15.04 -10.16
N LEU A 108 -21.02 -14.36 -9.88
CA LEU A 108 -21.16 -12.92 -10.17
C LEU A 108 -20.27 -12.05 -9.28
N TYR A 109 -20.26 -12.31 -7.97
CA TYR A 109 -19.39 -11.57 -7.06
C TYR A 109 -17.91 -11.79 -7.41
N ARG A 110 -17.53 -13.01 -7.82
CA ARG A 110 -16.17 -13.28 -8.32
C ARG A 110 -15.85 -12.42 -9.53
N PHE A 111 -16.73 -12.40 -10.53
CA PHE A 111 -16.55 -11.56 -11.71
C PHE A 111 -16.43 -10.07 -11.34
N PHE A 112 -17.25 -9.57 -10.41
CA PHE A 112 -17.19 -8.18 -9.95
C PHE A 112 -15.92 -7.82 -9.20
N HIS A 113 -15.44 -8.72 -8.34
CA HIS A 113 -14.14 -8.54 -7.68
C HIS A 113 -13.02 -8.45 -8.72
N ASP A 114 -12.96 -9.41 -9.65
CA ASP A 114 -11.95 -9.42 -10.71
C ASP A 114 -12.03 -8.17 -11.59
N ALA A 115 -13.23 -7.79 -12.01
CA ALA A 115 -13.48 -6.60 -12.81
C ALA A 115 -12.97 -5.33 -12.13
N MET A 116 -13.23 -5.16 -10.84
CA MET A 116 -12.76 -4.00 -10.08
C MET A 116 -11.24 -4.04 -9.84
N LEU A 117 -10.66 -5.22 -9.63
CA LEU A 117 -9.23 -5.37 -9.34
C LEU A 117 -8.35 -5.13 -10.58
N TYR A 118 -8.77 -5.63 -11.75
CA TYR A 118 -7.91 -5.76 -12.94
C TYR A 118 -8.38 -4.97 -14.17
N TRP A 119 -9.58 -4.38 -14.14
CA TRP A 119 -10.09 -3.49 -15.21
C TRP A 119 -10.66 -2.18 -14.68
N GLY A 120 -10.93 -2.07 -13.37
CA GLY A 120 -11.50 -0.86 -12.76
C GLY A 120 -12.97 -0.60 -13.10
N ASN A 121 -13.60 -1.43 -13.94
CA ASN A 121 -15.04 -1.39 -14.24
C ASN A 121 -15.53 -2.72 -14.84
N PHE A 122 -16.84 -2.97 -14.71
CA PHE A 122 -17.47 -4.22 -15.13
C PHE A 122 -17.56 -4.39 -16.65
N HIS A 123 -17.78 -3.30 -17.39
CA HIS A 123 -18.02 -3.37 -18.83
C HIS A 123 -16.77 -3.85 -19.59
N GLN A 124 -15.60 -3.28 -19.27
CA GLN A 124 -14.34 -3.67 -19.90
C GLN A 124 -13.90 -5.08 -19.52
N ALA A 125 -14.05 -5.44 -18.25
CA ALA A 125 -13.79 -6.80 -17.80
C ALA A 125 -14.66 -7.79 -18.56
N TYR A 126 -15.95 -7.50 -18.73
CA TYR A 126 -16.86 -8.36 -19.50
C TYR A 126 -16.44 -8.41 -20.96
N ALA A 127 -16.28 -7.27 -21.63
CA ALA A 127 -15.88 -7.16 -23.04
C ALA A 127 -14.54 -7.86 -23.34
N TYR A 128 -13.64 -7.92 -22.36
CA TYR A 128 -12.43 -8.72 -22.45
C TYR A 128 -12.74 -10.20 -22.21
N LEU A 129 -13.21 -10.59 -21.03
CA LEU A 129 -13.26 -11.99 -20.57
C LEU A 129 -14.32 -12.84 -21.28
N HIS A 130 -15.45 -12.26 -21.72
CA HIS A 130 -16.59 -13.04 -22.21
C HIS A 130 -16.26 -13.88 -23.45
N LYS A 131 -15.21 -13.56 -24.20
CA LYS A 131 -14.79 -14.31 -25.41
C LYS A 131 -13.66 -15.31 -25.16
N HIS A 132 -13.02 -15.28 -23.99
CA HIS A 132 -11.84 -16.09 -23.72
C HIS A 132 -12.20 -17.52 -23.31
N SER A 133 -11.34 -18.47 -23.65
CA SER A 133 -11.40 -19.84 -23.18
C SER A 133 -11.06 -19.94 -21.70
N HIS A 134 -11.40 -21.08 -21.08
CA HIS A 134 -11.09 -21.33 -19.67
C HIS A 134 -9.59 -21.17 -19.35
N LYS A 135 -8.75 -21.76 -20.20
CA LYS A 135 -7.29 -21.75 -20.06
C LYS A 135 -6.71 -20.35 -20.17
N GLU A 136 -7.24 -19.51 -21.06
CA GLU A 136 -6.80 -18.12 -21.20
C GLU A 136 -7.15 -17.30 -19.95
N ILE A 137 -8.35 -17.49 -19.40
CA ILE A 137 -8.77 -16.83 -18.15
C ILE A 137 -7.91 -17.30 -16.96
N GLU A 138 -7.70 -18.61 -16.82
CA GLU A 138 -6.80 -19.16 -15.79
C GLU A 138 -5.38 -18.61 -15.92
N SER A 139 -4.82 -18.62 -17.14
CA SER A 139 -3.46 -18.13 -17.39
C SER A 139 -3.33 -16.65 -17.06
N PHE A 140 -4.36 -15.85 -17.37
CA PHE A 140 -4.39 -14.43 -17.06
C PHE A 140 -4.33 -14.20 -15.55
N PHE A 141 -5.18 -14.87 -14.77
CA PHE A 141 -5.19 -14.65 -13.31
C PHE A 141 -3.98 -15.27 -12.64
N GLU A 142 -3.50 -16.41 -13.12
CA GLU A 142 -2.28 -17.04 -12.62
C GLU A 142 -1.07 -16.12 -12.80
N SER A 143 -0.93 -15.43 -13.94
CA SER A 143 0.18 -14.49 -14.17
C SER A 143 0.13 -13.25 -13.28
N ASN A 144 -1.01 -12.93 -12.69
CA ASN A 144 -1.17 -11.82 -11.74
C ASN A 144 -0.94 -12.22 -10.27
N ARG A 145 -0.51 -13.45 -10.01
CA ARG A 145 -0.17 -13.91 -8.66
C ARG A 145 1.22 -13.47 -8.24
N PHE A 146 1.41 -13.24 -6.95
CA PHE A 146 2.74 -13.23 -6.36
C PHE A 146 3.32 -14.65 -6.41
N ASP A 147 4.57 -14.76 -6.84
CA ASP A 147 5.32 -16.02 -6.77
C ASP A 147 5.79 -16.28 -5.33
N GLU A 148 4.86 -16.77 -4.50
CA GLU A 148 5.13 -17.11 -3.09
C GLU A 148 6.28 -18.11 -2.98
N ARG A 149 6.35 -19.07 -3.91
CA ARG A 149 7.38 -20.09 -3.89
C ARG A 149 8.74 -19.46 -4.12
N HIS A 150 8.88 -18.60 -5.13
CA HIS A 150 10.12 -17.89 -5.37
C HIS A 150 10.54 -17.04 -4.16
N LEU A 151 9.62 -16.30 -3.53
CA LEU A 151 9.91 -15.53 -2.31
C LEU A 151 10.48 -16.42 -1.18
N ILE A 152 9.96 -17.63 -1.01
CA ILE A 152 10.41 -18.59 0.00
C ILE A 152 11.75 -19.24 -0.39
N THR A 153 11.96 -19.55 -1.68
CA THR A 153 13.09 -20.38 -2.14
C THR A 153 14.28 -19.59 -2.69
N ARG A 154 14.17 -18.28 -2.91
CA ARG A 154 15.24 -17.42 -3.48
C ARG A 154 16.48 -17.27 -2.61
N GLY A 155 16.45 -17.77 -1.37
CA GLY A 155 17.57 -17.73 -0.44
C GLY A 155 17.83 -16.36 0.17
N SER A 156 18.70 -16.35 1.17
CA SER A 156 19.09 -15.14 1.91
C SER A 156 20.11 -14.31 1.17
N VAL A 157 19.97 -12.98 1.27
CA VAL A 157 21.00 -12.03 0.83
C VAL A 157 21.79 -11.51 2.02
N ALA A 158 22.94 -10.90 1.76
CA ALA A 158 23.63 -10.12 2.78
C ALA A 158 22.69 -9.02 3.29
N GLY A 159 22.51 -8.95 4.61
CA GLY A 159 21.76 -7.86 5.25
C GLY A 159 22.58 -6.58 5.35
N PRO A 160 21.94 -5.43 5.59
CA PRO A 160 22.65 -4.18 5.84
C PRO A 160 23.54 -4.29 7.08
N GLU A 161 24.67 -3.58 7.08
CA GLU A 161 25.50 -3.38 8.26
C GLU A 161 24.69 -2.67 9.34
N ASP A 162 24.71 -3.23 10.55
CA ASP A 162 23.94 -2.71 11.68
C ASP A 162 24.42 -1.32 12.12
N ILE A 163 23.45 -0.41 12.27
CA ILE A 163 23.62 0.91 12.87
C ILE A 163 22.68 0.96 14.07
N PRO A 164 23.22 1.10 15.31
CA PRO A 164 22.41 1.17 16.52
C PRO A 164 21.31 2.23 16.38
N PHE A 165 20.09 1.92 16.84
CA PHE A 165 18.91 2.77 16.69
C PHE A 165 19.16 4.22 17.13
N GLN A 166 19.76 4.39 18.30
CA GLN A 166 20.12 5.68 18.89
C GLN A 166 21.12 6.48 18.06
N ASN A 167 21.82 5.86 17.11
CA ASN A 167 22.79 6.52 16.24
C ASN A 167 22.28 6.74 14.81
N ARG A 168 21.09 6.22 14.44
CA ARG A 168 20.57 6.33 13.07
C ARG A 168 20.25 7.77 12.67
N TYR A 169 19.95 8.65 13.62
CA TYR A 169 19.75 10.08 13.34
C TYR A 169 21.01 10.75 12.74
N LEU A 170 22.21 10.21 13.00
CA LEU A 170 23.46 10.74 12.48
C LEU A 170 23.62 10.50 10.98
N VAL A 171 22.88 9.56 10.39
CA VAL A 171 22.88 9.37 8.92
C VAL A 171 21.77 10.16 8.22
N SER A 172 21.06 11.00 8.98
CA SER A 172 20.10 11.94 8.41
C SER A 172 20.79 12.91 7.45
N GLU A 173 19.99 13.43 6.53
CA GLU A 173 20.42 14.45 5.57
C GLU A 173 20.99 15.69 6.27
N ARG A 174 20.31 16.18 7.32
CA ARG A 174 20.78 17.33 8.12
C ARG A 174 22.12 17.07 8.81
N ALA A 175 22.30 15.89 9.41
CA ALA A 175 23.57 15.53 10.03
C ALA A 175 24.71 15.48 8.99
N CYS A 176 24.41 14.92 7.80
CA CYS A 176 25.35 14.90 6.68
C CYS A 176 25.68 16.30 6.16
N GLU A 177 24.70 17.17 5.99
CA GLU A 177 24.90 18.56 5.58
C GLU A 177 25.86 19.30 6.50
N ILE A 178 25.72 19.11 7.82
CA ILE A 178 26.57 19.79 8.80
C ILE A 178 27.97 19.21 8.86
N TYR A 179 28.11 17.89 9.01
CA TYR A 179 29.43 17.29 9.24
C TYR A 179 30.26 17.07 7.98
N ASN A 180 29.67 17.19 6.79
CA ASN A 180 30.42 17.14 5.53
C ASN A 180 30.99 18.49 5.10
N GLN A 181 30.61 19.58 5.78
CA GLN A 181 31.24 20.87 5.56
C GLN A 181 32.71 20.79 5.98
N ASN A 182 33.58 21.52 5.27
CA ASN A 182 34.97 21.72 5.66
C ASN A 182 35.03 22.62 6.90
N ILE A 183 34.65 22.06 8.06
CA ILE A 183 34.79 22.70 9.36
C ILE A 183 36.21 22.49 9.89
N MET A 184 36.88 23.57 10.30
CA MET A 184 38.24 23.52 10.84
C MET A 184 38.26 22.93 12.26
N SER A 185 37.32 23.35 13.12
CA SER A 185 37.04 22.71 14.40
C SER A 185 35.58 22.25 14.47
N ILE A 186 35.29 21.29 15.35
CA ILE A 186 33.93 20.86 15.64
C ILE A 186 33.08 21.99 16.26
N VAL A 187 33.70 22.94 16.96
CA VAL A 187 32.99 24.10 17.52
C VAL A 187 32.44 25.02 16.43
N ASP A 188 32.97 24.92 15.20
CA ASP A 188 32.46 25.66 14.05
C ASP A 188 31.18 25.05 13.46
N ALA A 189 30.84 23.81 13.81
CA ALA A 189 29.62 23.17 13.35
C ALA A 189 28.40 23.94 13.87
N LYS A 190 27.42 24.19 12.98
CA LYS A 190 26.29 25.09 13.26
C LYS A 190 25.56 24.80 14.57
N HIS A 191 25.25 23.54 14.86
CA HIS A 191 24.57 23.14 16.10
C HIS A 191 25.45 23.31 17.34
N VAL A 192 26.77 23.15 17.21
CA VAL A 192 27.72 23.31 18.32
C VAL A 192 27.89 24.78 18.66
N LYS A 193 27.86 25.69 17.67
CA LYS A 193 27.89 27.14 17.92
C LYS A 193 26.79 27.61 18.87
N TYR A 194 25.59 27.06 18.78
CA TYR A 194 24.50 27.36 19.72
C TYR A 194 24.81 26.91 21.14
N VAL A 195 25.49 25.78 21.29
CA VAL A 195 25.89 25.25 22.59
C VAL A 195 27.05 26.06 23.17
N VAL A 196 28.01 26.47 22.34
CA VAL A 196 29.12 27.34 22.75
C VAL A 196 28.59 28.71 23.20
N GLN A 197 27.75 29.36 22.39
CA GLN A 197 27.15 30.64 22.75
C GLN A 197 26.29 30.52 24.02
N ALA A 198 25.51 29.45 24.16
CA ALA A 198 24.76 29.18 25.38
C ALA A 198 25.68 29.03 26.60
N SER A 199 26.82 28.36 26.43
CA SER A 199 27.81 28.22 27.48
C SER A 199 28.44 29.56 27.86
N GLU A 200 28.74 30.43 26.90
CA GLU A 200 29.30 31.76 27.13
C GLU A 200 28.31 32.66 27.88
N GLU A 201 27.04 32.70 27.46
CA GLU A 201 25.98 33.48 28.11
C GLU A 201 25.67 33.00 29.54
N LEU A 202 25.90 31.72 29.85
CA LEU A 202 25.70 31.15 31.19
C LEU A 202 26.92 31.28 32.11
N LYS A 203 28.12 31.56 31.57
CA LYS A 203 29.37 31.56 32.34
C LYS A 203 29.56 32.81 33.20
N ASP A 204 28.70 33.84 33.07
CA ASP A 204 28.77 35.07 33.86
C ASP A 204 28.64 34.77 35.37
N GLY A 205 29.79 34.66 36.05
CA GLY A 205 29.91 34.34 37.48
C GLY A 205 29.83 32.86 37.88
N LYS A 206 29.53 31.93 36.96
CA LYS A 206 29.43 30.48 37.26
C LYS A 206 30.76 29.75 36.97
N LYS A 207 31.22 28.92 37.94
CA LYS A 207 32.38 28.03 37.75
C LYS A 207 32.07 26.79 36.92
N GLU A 208 30.82 26.33 36.96
CA GLU A 208 30.36 25.12 36.28
C GLU A 208 28.94 25.37 35.75
N ILE A 209 28.64 24.83 34.56
CA ILE A 209 27.34 24.93 33.91
C ILE A 209 26.68 23.56 33.92
N ASN A 210 25.41 23.52 34.34
CA ASN A 210 24.61 22.30 34.30
C ASN A 210 24.17 22.01 32.86
N SER A 211 24.26 20.75 32.42
CA SER A 211 23.80 20.32 31.09
C SER A 211 22.33 20.68 30.81
N SER A 212 21.45 20.60 31.82
CA SER A 212 20.04 20.96 31.64
C SER A 212 19.85 22.46 31.36
N GLU A 213 20.57 23.32 32.07
CA GLU A 213 20.58 24.78 31.84
C GLU A 213 21.15 25.08 30.44
N LEU A 214 22.25 24.42 30.08
CA LEU A 214 22.90 24.58 28.79
C LEU A 214 21.96 24.20 27.63
N LYS A 215 21.22 23.10 27.77
CA LYS A 215 20.24 22.65 26.76
C LYS A 215 19.12 23.66 26.58
N VAL A 216 18.54 24.14 27.67
CA VAL A 216 17.46 25.15 27.61
C VAL A 216 17.96 26.41 26.91
N LYS A 217 19.12 26.91 27.30
CA LYS A 217 19.69 28.12 26.72
C LYS A 217 20.07 27.96 25.25
N ALA A 218 20.66 26.82 24.87
CA ALA A 218 20.97 26.52 23.48
C ALA A 218 19.70 26.46 22.62
N LYS A 219 18.59 25.91 23.15
CA LYS A 219 17.29 25.91 22.46
C LYS A 219 16.76 27.32 22.22
N GLU A 220 16.83 28.20 23.21
CA GLU A 220 16.40 29.61 23.05
C GLU A 220 17.19 30.31 21.92
N ILE A 221 18.51 30.10 21.87
CA ILE A 221 19.36 30.68 20.83
C ILE A 221 19.01 30.09 19.46
N ALA A 222 18.93 28.76 19.36
CA ALA A 222 18.59 28.10 18.10
C ALA A 222 17.17 28.46 17.61
N GLU A 223 16.21 28.66 18.51
CA GLU A 223 14.85 29.09 18.17
C GLU A 223 14.83 30.50 17.57
N LYS A 224 15.58 31.45 18.15
CA LYS A 224 15.74 32.81 17.60
C LYS A 224 16.31 32.80 16.17
N GLU A 225 17.14 31.81 15.84
CA GLU A 225 17.70 31.64 14.50
C GLU A 225 16.89 30.71 13.58
N GLY A 226 15.75 30.18 14.04
CA GLY A 226 14.94 29.24 13.27
C GLY A 226 15.61 27.88 13.02
N GLN A 227 16.52 27.45 13.91
CA GLN A 227 17.30 26.21 13.82
C GLN A 227 17.01 25.24 14.96
N LEU A 228 15.89 25.41 15.67
CA LEU A 228 15.50 24.55 16.79
C LEU A 228 15.46 23.06 16.40
N GLU A 229 14.86 22.69 15.26
CA GLU A 229 14.78 21.29 14.81
C GLU A 229 16.19 20.67 14.61
N LEU A 230 17.15 21.44 14.06
CA LEU A 230 18.53 20.98 13.89
C LEU A 230 19.20 20.75 15.25
N LEU A 231 19.04 21.68 16.19
CA LEU A 231 19.60 21.53 17.52
C LEU A 231 18.97 20.33 18.23
N GLU A 232 17.64 20.17 18.20
CA GLU A 232 16.98 19.02 18.84
C GLU A 232 17.40 17.66 18.25
N LEU A 233 17.72 17.63 16.96
CA LEU A 233 18.25 16.45 16.31
C LEU A 233 19.70 16.15 16.71
N MET A 234 20.54 17.18 16.86
CA MET A 234 21.99 17.02 17.01
C MET A 234 22.53 17.24 18.44
N TYR A 235 21.74 17.81 19.35
CA TYR A 235 22.17 18.12 20.71
C TYR A 235 22.50 16.86 21.50
N GLU A 236 23.72 16.78 22.02
CA GLU A 236 24.15 15.65 22.82
C GLU A 236 23.91 15.90 24.31
N ASP A 237 23.04 15.08 24.92
CA ASP A 237 22.82 15.08 26.36
C ASP A 237 24.07 14.52 27.07
N THR A 238 24.49 15.17 28.15
CA THR A 238 25.69 14.78 28.90
C THR A 238 25.44 14.91 30.41
N GLU A 239 25.93 13.93 31.17
CA GLU A 239 25.99 14.03 32.64
C GLU A 239 27.25 14.75 33.10
N GLN A 240 28.19 15.02 32.17
CA GLN A 240 29.42 15.73 32.47
C GLN A 240 29.13 17.21 32.74
N LYS A 241 29.69 17.74 33.83
CA LYS A 241 29.64 19.18 34.09
C LYS A 241 30.50 19.91 33.07
N ILE A 242 29.98 21.01 32.53
CA ILE A 242 30.71 21.84 31.58
C ILE A 242 31.44 22.93 32.35
N ILE A 243 32.77 22.87 32.32
CA ILE A 243 33.67 23.79 33.03
C ILE A 243 34.34 24.72 32.00
N ALA A 244 34.71 24.16 30.85
CA ALA A 244 35.45 24.86 29.81
C ALA A 244 34.93 24.51 28.41
N LEU A 245 35.41 25.26 27.41
CA LEU A 245 35.01 25.08 26.01
C LEU A 245 35.45 23.71 25.47
N GLU A 246 36.58 23.22 25.98
CA GLU A 246 37.19 21.93 25.67
C GLU A 246 36.27 20.75 26.04
N ASP A 247 35.40 20.92 27.05
CA ASP A 247 34.41 19.89 27.42
C ASP A 247 33.36 19.73 26.30
N ILE A 248 32.86 20.85 25.77
CA ILE A 248 31.93 20.88 24.64
C ILE A 248 32.60 20.30 23.39
N GLU A 249 33.83 20.73 23.11
CA GLU A 249 34.62 20.23 21.98
C GLU A 249 34.80 18.71 22.06
N SER A 250 35.12 18.18 23.24
CA SER A 250 35.29 16.74 23.48
C SER A 250 34.00 15.93 23.24
N ILE A 251 32.86 16.42 23.72
CA ILE A 251 31.55 15.78 23.53
C ILE A 251 31.21 15.68 22.03
N TYR A 252 31.28 16.80 21.31
CA TYR A 252 30.89 16.83 19.91
C TYR A 252 31.94 16.19 18.98
N THR A 253 33.21 16.15 19.38
CA THR A 253 34.23 15.35 18.67
C THR A 253 33.87 13.87 18.70
N LYS A 254 33.46 13.33 19.86
CA LYS A 254 32.98 11.94 19.97
C LYS A 254 31.74 11.70 19.08
N GLN A 255 30.80 12.63 19.06
CA GLN A 255 29.61 12.54 18.19
C GLN A 255 30.00 12.51 16.70
N LYS A 256 30.95 13.37 16.27
CA LYS A 256 31.49 13.36 14.90
C LYS A 256 32.19 12.04 14.55
N ASP A 257 32.91 11.43 15.49
CA ASP A 257 33.53 10.12 15.28
C ASP A 257 32.50 9.01 15.10
N ILE A 258 31.40 9.04 15.86
CA ILE A 258 30.27 8.12 15.69
C ILE A 258 29.61 8.37 14.33
N PHE A 259 29.37 9.62 13.95
CA PHE A 259 28.84 10.00 12.64
C PHE A 259 29.68 9.40 11.51
N ASN A 260 31.01 9.55 11.55
CA ASN A 260 31.91 9.03 10.51
C ASN A 260 31.80 7.50 10.36
N LYS A 261 31.70 6.78 11.49
CA LYS A 261 31.49 5.33 11.50
C LYS A 261 30.12 4.97 10.91
N CYS A 262 29.04 5.59 11.39
CA CYS A 262 27.68 5.33 10.92
C CYS A 262 27.51 5.65 9.43
N LYS A 263 28.04 6.77 8.96
CA LYS A 263 28.00 7.17 7.55
C LYS A 263 28.71 6.17 6.65
N LYS A 264 29.86 5.63 7.08
CA LYS A 264 30.57 4.59 6.32
C LYS A 264 29.71 3.32 6.16
N LYS A 265 29.03 2.91 7.23
CA LYS A 265 28.08 1.78 7.18
C LYS A 265 26.89 2.08 6.28
N ALA A 266 26.27 3.25 6.45
CA ALA A 266 25.09 3.64 5.67
C ALA A 266 25.37 3.73 4.16
N ARG A 267 26.56 4.18 3.75
CA ARG A 267 26.97 4.17 2.34
C ARG A 267 27.02 2.76 1.76
N LYS A 268 27.62 1.82 2.50
CA LYS A 268 27.64 0.41 2.09
C LYS A 268 26.23 -0.19 2.03
N ASN A 269 25.36 0.19 2.97
CA ASN A 269 23.96 -0.22 2.97
C ASN A 269 23.23 0.32 1.74
N THR A 270 23.48 1.57 1.34
CA THR A 270 22.96 2.14 0.09
C THR A 270 23.40 1.32 -1.13
N ASP A 271 24.69 0.98 -1.22
CA ASP A 271 25.21 0.13 -2.30
C ASP A 271 24.55 -1.26 -2.30
N LEU A 272 24.34 -1.83 -1.11
CA LEU A 272 23.64 -3.10 -0.93
C LEU A 272 22.19 -3.01 -1.41
N PHE A 273 21.44 -1.99 -1.02
CA PHE A 273 20.05 -1.79 -1.49
C PHE A 273 19.99 -1.63 -3.01
N LEU A 274 20.94 -0.89 -3.59
CA LEU A 274 21.05 -0.75 -5.05
C LEU A 274 21.34 -2.09 -5.73
N SER A 275 22.17 -2.94 -5.13
CA SER A 275 22.50 -4.27 -5.66
C SER A 275 21.32 -5.25 -5.66
N CYS A 276 20.31 -5.02 -4.80
CA CYS A 276 19.13 -5.88 -4.68
C CYS A 276 17.84 -5.25 -5.22
N CYS A 277 17.93 -4.18 -6.03
CA CYS A 277 16.76 -3.45 -6.52
C CYS A 277 15.70 -4.37 -7.18
N ASN A 278 16.11 -5.32 -8.01
CA ASN A 278 15.19 -6.23 -8.72
C ASN A 278 14.47 -7.22 -7.78
N ASP A 279 14.98 -7.40 -6.56
CA ASP A 279 14.43 -8.32 -5.59
C ASP A 279 13.83 -7.63 -4.36
N LEU A 280 13.77 -6.29 -4.35
CA LEU A 280 13.20 -5.53 -3.24
C LEU A 280 11.71 -5.87 -3.09
N ASP A 281 11.27 -6.14 -1.86
CA ASP A 281 9.88 -6.53 -1.57
C ASP A 281 9.09 -5.37 -1.00
N VAL A 282 9.67 -4.64 -0.04
CA VAL A 282 8.93 -3.62 0.71
C VAL A 282 9.71 -2.31 0.78
N TYR A 283 9.05 -1.21 0.43
CA TYR A 283 9.54 0.14 0.69
C TYR A 283 8.87 0.72 1.94
N VAL A 284 9.65 1.31 2.86
CA VAL A 284 9.11 1.99 4.05
C VAL A 284 9.20 3.50 3.87
N ALA A 285 8.07 4.13 3.56
CA ALA A 285 7.93 5.58 3.43
C ALA A 285 7.71 6.23 4.80
N THR A 286 8.58 7.16 5.17
CA THR A 286 8.56 7.82 6.48
C THR A 286 9.15 9.23 6.42
N SER A 287 8.93 10.00 7.48
CA SER A 287 9.55 11.31 7.67
C SER A 287 10.18 11.34 9.05
N MET A 288 11.39 11.85 9.15
CA MET A 288 12.17 11.83 10.38
C MET A 288 12.68 13.23 10.64
N ARG A 289 12.36 13.78 11.82
CA ARG A 289 12.77 15.15 12.18
C ARG A 289 13.54 15.18 13.50
N ARG A 290 13.25 14.24 14.40
CA ARG A 290 13.84 14.15 15.74
C ARG A 290 14.49 12.79 15.93
N ARG A 291 15.45 12.69 16.88
CA ARG A 291 16.17 11.44 17.20
C ARG A 291 15.22 10.26 17.44
N LYS A 292 14.20 10.46 18.28
CA LYS A 292 13.18 9.45 18.60
C LYS A 292 12.42 8.93 17.38
N ASP A 293 12.29 9.73 16.31
CA ASP A 293 11.63 9.27 15.09
C ASP A 293 12.48 8.17 14.42
N PHE A 294 13.81 8.33 14.36
CA PHE A 294 14.73 7.32 13.81
C PHE A 294 14.77 6.04 14.62
N GLU A 295 14.79 6.15 15.95
CA GLU A 295 14.74 5.01 16.87
C GLU A 295 13.45 4.23 16.67
N TYR A 296 12.31 4.92 16.73
CA TYR A 296 10.99 4.32 16.56
C TYR A 296 10.85 3.59 15.22
N ILE A 297 11.31 4.18 14.11
CA ILE A 297 11.21 3.54 12.78
C ILE A 297 12.07 2.28 12.72
N GLY A 298 13.28 2.33 13.29
CA GLY A 298 14.14 1.16 13.35
C GLY A 298 13.52 0.01 14.13
N GLU A 299 13.01 0.30 15.33
CA GLU A 299 12.31 -0.68 16.18
C GLU A 299 11.06 -1.23 15.49
N LEU A 300 10.27 -0.36 14.84
CA LEU A 300 9.07 -0.73 14.12
C LEU A 300 9.38 -1.65 12.93
N CYS A 301 10.40 -1.33 12.14
CA CYS A 301 10.83 -2.19 11.04
C CYS A 301 11.29 -3.56 11.56
N GLU A 302 12.08 -3.58 12.64
CA GLU A 302 12.49 -4.84 13.25
C GLU A 302 11.29 -5.66 13.73
N GLY A 303 10.34 -5.02 14.43
CA GLY A 303 9.13 -5.67 14.93
C GLY A 303 8.23 -6.25 13.84
N ILE A 304 8.11 -5.56 12.69
CA ILE A 304 7.33 -6.05 11.54
C ILE A 304 8.08 -7.18 10.85
N PHE A 305 9.30 -6.94 10.38
CA PHE A 305 9.96 -7.84 9.42
C PHE A 305 10.64 -9.05 10.07
N ARG A 306 10.94 -9.02 11.38
CA ARG A 306 11.41 -10.20 12.13
C ARG A 306 10.29 -11.06 12.70
N HIS A 307 9.03 -10.66 12.53
CA HIS A 307 7.89 -11.41 13.06
C HIS A 307 7.81 -12.82 12.47
N ASP A 308 7.51 -13.83 13.30
CA ASP A 308 7.55 -15.26 12.93
C ASP A 308 6.74 -15.61 11.68
N LYS A 309 5.56 -14.98 11.52
CA LYS A 309 4.69 -15.16 10.35
C LYS A 309 5.36 -14.78 9.02
N LEU A 310 6.32 -13.86 9.03
CA LEU A 310 6.98 -13.34 7.83
C LEU A 310 8.36 -13.95 7.59
N LYS A 311 8.95 -14.64 8.58
CA LYS A 311 10.29 -15.26 8.50
C LYS A 311 10.47 -16.13 7.25
N LYS A 312 9.43 -16.86 6.83
CA LYS A 312 9.50 -17.74 5.66
C LYS A 312 9.77 -17.02 4.33
N TYR A 313 9.49 -15.72 4.22
CA TYR A 313 9.66 -14.97 2.98
C TYR A 313 11.04 -14.30 2.84
N ASP A 314 11.83 -14.26 3.92
CA ASP A 314 13.08 -13.51 3.99
C ASP A 314 12.94 -12.11 3.34
N ILE A 315 12.05 -11.29 3.91
CA ILE A 315 11.62 -10.04 3.28
C ILE A 315 12.80 -9.06 3.15
N ARG A 316 13.05 -8.62 1.93
CA ARG A 316 14.04 -7.59 1.58
C ARG A 316 13.33 -6.25 1.55
N TYR A 317 13.62 -5.40 2.54
CA TYR A 317 12.96 -4.10 2.67
C TYR A 317 13.96 -2.95 2.70
N PHE A 318 13.55 -1.81 2.17
CA PHE A 318 14.33 -0.59 2.21
C PHE A 318 13.98 0.20 3.47
N ASP A 319 14.95 0.32 4.37
CA ASP A 319 14.88 1.14 5.57
C ASP A 319 15.66 2.46 5.34
N PRO A 320 14.97 3.60 5.17
CA PRO A 320 15.63 4.87 4.90
C PRO A 320 16.53 5.34 6.05
N THR A 321 16.39 4.80 7.27
CA THR A 321 17.25 5.13 8.42
C THR A 321 18.64 4.50 8.33
N LEU A 322 18.86 3.59 7.37
CA LEU A 322 20.12 2.88 7.18
C LEU A 322 20.87 3.29 5.91
N SER A 323 20.33 4.23 5.13
CA SER A 323 20.84 4.61 3.81
C SER A 323 21.31 6.06 3.81
N VAL A 324 22.39 6.36 3.08
CA VAL A 324 22.82 7.75 2.85
C VAL A 324 23.31 7.92 1.41
N ALA A 325 22.76 8.92 0.73
CA ALA A 325 23.21 9.28 -0.60
C ALA A 325 24.47 10.16 -0.54
N LYS A 326 25.25 10.17 -1.63
CA LYS A 326 26.42 11.06 -1.75
C LYS A 326 25.99 12.51 -1.98
N HIS A 327 25.01 12.70 -2.85
CA HIS A 327 24.42 13.99 -3.20
C HIS A 327 22.92 14.01 -2.85
N HIS A 328 22.36 15.22 -2.70
CA HIS A 328 20.94 15.40 -2.37
C HIS A 328 20.03 14.83 -3.48
N GLU A 329 20.41 15.08 -4.74
CA GLU A 329 19.69 14.63 -5.93
C GLU A 329 19.69 13.09 -6.04
N ASP A 330 20.82 12.46 -5.72
CA ASP A 330 20.95 10.99 -5.71
C ASP A 330 19.93 10.36 -4.75
N LYS A 331 19.69 10.98 -3.59
CA LYS A 331 18.72 10.47 -2.61
C LYS A 331 17.32 10.36 -3.23
N GLY A 332 16.84 11.42 -3.86
CA GLY A 332 15.52 11.43 -4.51
C GLY A 332 15.40 10.38 -5.61
N ILE A 333 16.45 10.22 -6.43
CA ILE A 333 16.51 9.19 -7.47
C ILE A 333 16.48 7.78 -6.87
N ILE A 334 17.25 7.54 -5.81
CA ILE A 334 17.28 6.25 -5.09
C ILE A 334 15.90 5.95 -4.51
N GLU A 335 15.26 6.87 -3.79
CA GLU A 335 13.93 6.67 -3.21
C GLU A 335 12.89 6.36 -4.30
N CYS A 336 12.94 7.07 -5.44
CA CYS A 336 12.09 6.77 -6.60
C CYS A 336 12.33 5.38 -7.18
N LEU A 337 13.59 4.97 -7.30
CA LEU A 337 13.95 3.64 -7.76
C LEU A 337 13.45 2.56 -6.80
N MET A 338 13.66 2.73 -5.49
CA MET A 338 13.24 1.76 -4.47
C MET A 338 11.71 1.62 -4.42
N VAL A 339 10.96 2.73 -4.53
CA VAL A 339 9.49 2.64 -4.65
C VAL A 339 9.12 1.89 -5.92
N LYS A 340 9.73 2.23 -7.06
CA LYS A 340 9.44 1.58 -8.36
C LYS A 340 9.68 0.07 -8.31
N THR A 341 10.77 -0.39 -7.69
CA THR A 341 11.14 -1.81 -7.72
C THR A 341 10.54 -2.63 -6.58
N SER A 342 10.18 -2.03 -5.45
CA SER A 342 9.48 -2.71 -4.36
C SER A 342 8.16 -3.35 -4.82
N LYS A 343 7.75 -4.46 -4.19
CA LYS A 343 6.46 -5.11 -4.47
C LYS A 343 5.30 -4.46 -3.71
N LEU A 344 5.57 -3.84 -2.57
CA LEU A 344 4.63 -3.26 -1.62
C LEU A 344 5.25 -2.00 -1.00
N LEU A 345 4.44 -0.99 -0.69
CA LEU A 345 4.85 0.16 0.13
C LEU A 345 4.13 0.16 1.49
N ILE A 346 4.90 0.41 2.56
CA ILE A 346 4.39 0.75 3.89
C ILE A 346 4.57 2.25 4.09
N TYR A 347 3.47 2.96 4.32
CA TYR A 347 3.45 4.39 4.60
C TYR A 347 3.24 4.63 6.09
N LEU A 348 4.23 5.19 6.76
CA LEU A 348 4.13 5.55 8.17
C LEU A 348 3.53 6.95 8.30
N SER A 349 2.25 7.04 8.65
CA SER A 349 1.55 8.31 8.78
C SER A 349 1.98 9.07 10.03
N GLN A 350 1.95 10.40 9.97
CA GLN A 350 2.35 11.29 11.05
C GLN A 350 1.39 12.48 11.13
N TYR A 351 1.40 13.20 12.26
CA TYR A 351 0.59 14.40 12.41
C TYR A 351 1.00 15.55 11.49
N LYS A 352 2.27 15.56 11.10
CA LYS A 352 2.83 16.53 10.18
C LYS A 352 3.46 15.77 9.02
N GLU A 353 2.73 15.74 7.92
CA GLU A 353 3.16 15.10 6.69
C GLU A 353 4.29 15.87 6.00
N SER A 354 5.09 15.18 5.17
CA SER A 354 6.14 15.79 4.34
C SER A 354 5.82 15.59 2.86
N LEU A 355 6.26 16.54 2.03
CA LEU A 355 6.04 16.45 0.58
C LEU A 355 6.70 15.20 -0.01
N GLY A 356 7.92 14.86 0.42
CA GLY A 356 8.63 13.66 -0.05
C GLY A 356 7.82 12.39 0.20
N LYS A 357 7.35 12.19 1.43
CA LYS A 357 6.58 10.99 1.81
C LYS A 357 5.26 10.89 1.05
N VAL A 358 4.54 12.00 0.89
CA VAL A 358 3.29 12.04 0.11
C VAL A 358 3.55 11.73 -1.37
N SER A 359 4.67 12.19 -1.93
CA SER A 359 5.08 11.86 -3.30
C SER A 359 5.40 10.38 -3.49
N GLU A 360 6.10 9.74 -2.54
CA GLU A 360 6.37 8.30 -2.55
C GLU A 360 5.07 7.47 -2.51
N TYR A 361 4.14 7.87 -1.64
CA TYR A 361 2.80 7.29 -1.56
C TYR A 361 2.05 7.40 -2.89
N ALA A 362 2.04 8.60 -3.47
CA ALA A 362 1.34 8.86 -4.71
C ALA A 362 1.92 8.02 -5.86
N MET A 363 3.25 7.97 -5.96
CA MET A 363 3.96 7.15 -6.93
C MET A 363 3.63 5.67 -6.77
N ALA A 364 3.62 5.12 -5.55
CA ALA A 364 3.31 3.71 -5.35
C ALA A 364 1.87 3.35 -5.80
N LEU A 365 0.87 4.15 -5.42
CA LEU A 365 -0.50 3.92 -5.88
C LEU A 365 -0.64 4.08 -7.39
N SER A 366 0.03 5.07 -7.99
CA SER A 366 -0.01 5.28 -9.44
C SER A 366 0.77 4.25 -10.26
N LEU A 367 1.59 3.44 -9.61
CA LEU A 367 2.19 2.21 -10.15
C LEU A 367 1.34 0.96 -9.87
N GLY A 368 0.12 1.11 -9.36
CA GLY A 368 -0.77 0.00 -9.05
C GLY A 368 -0.38 -0.82 -7.82
N LYS A 369 0.68 -0.44 -7.09
CA LYS A 369 1.24 -1.24 -6.01
C LYS A 369 0.29 -1.29 -4.81
N PRO A 370 0.23 -2.41 -4.10
CA PRO A 370 -0.37 -2.44 -2.76
C PRO A 370 0.32 -1.41 -1.86
N VAL A 371 -0.48 -0.67 -1.09
CA VAL A 371 0.02 0.29 -0.10
C VAL A 371 -0.67 0.05 1.23
N ILE A 372 0.11 -0.11 2.29
CA ILE A 372 -0.37 -0.20 3.67
C ILE A 372 -0.01 1.10 4.39
N VAL A 373 -1.01 1.79 4.93
CA VAL A 373 -0.82 3.00 5.73
C VAL A 373 -0.93 2.63 7.21
N LEU A 374 0.15 2.82 7.95
CA LEU A 374 0.19 2.64 9.39
C LEU A 374 0.14 4.01 10.08
N CYS A 375 -0.99 4.30 10.70
CA CYS A 375 -1.20 5.48 11.53
C CYS A 375 -0.68 5.26 12.96
N PRO A 376 -0.38 6.34 13.72
CA PRO A 376 -0.11 6.24 15.15
C PRO A 376 -1.27 5.53 15.89
N SER A 377 -0.94 4.83 16.97
CA SER A 377 -1.90 4.02 17.73
C SER A 377 -2.60 4.75 18.88
N ASP A 378 -2.26 6.01 19.11
CA ASP A 378 -2.93 6.89 20.08
C ASP A 378 -4.28 7.40 19.52
N GLU A 379 -5.04 8.10 20.35
CA GLU A 379 -6.40 8.55 20.01
C GLU A 379 -6.44 9.42 18.74
N LYS A 380 -5.46 10.33 18.59
CA LYS A 380 -5.35 11.19 17.41
C LYS A 380 -5.01 10.38 16.16
N GLY A 381 -4.11 9.39 16.25
CA GLY A 381 -3.79 8.50 15.15
C GLY A 381 -4.94 7.60 14.74
N ILE A 382 -5.74 7.12 15.69
CA ILE A 382 -6.98 6.38 15.40
C ILE A 382 -7.98 7.26 14.65
N ALA A 383 -8.19 8.51 15.09
CA ALA A 383 -9.05 9.47 14.40
C ALA A 383 -8.53 9.77 12.97
N LEU A 384 -7.21 9.92 12.81
CA LEU A 384 -6.56 10.10 11.51
C LEU A 384 -6.80 8.90 10.58
N SER A 385 -6.68 7.67 11.10
CA SER A 385 -6.93 6.45 10.33
C SER A 385 -8.37 6.39 9.81
N LYS A 386 -9.35 6.83 10.61
CA LYS A 386 -10.75 6.93 10.21
C LYS A 386 -10.94 7.98 9.12
N PHE A 387 -10.34 9.15 9.30
CA PHE A 387 -10.37 10.22 8.30
C PHE A 387 -9.80 9.76 6.96
N TYR A 388 -8.65 9.08 6.95
CA TYR A 388 -8.05 8.54 5.73
C TYR A 388 -8.94 7.50 5.04
N LYS A 389 -9.58 6.60 5.80
CA LYS A 389 -10.48 5.58 5.24
C LYS A 389 -11.72 6.20 4.57
N GLU A 390 -12.34 7.14 5.26
CA GLU A 390 -13.71 7.57 4.95
C GLU A 390 -13.74 8.86 4.12
N ASN A 391 -12.88 9.82 4.43
CA ASN A 391 -13.07 11.21 4.02
C ASN A 391 -11.96 11.75 3.10
N HIS A 392 -10.74 11.23 3.20
CA HIS A 392 -9.63 11.77 2.41
C HIS A 392 -9.71 11.28 0.94
N PRO A 393 -9.88 12.20 -0.03
CA PRO A 393 -10.15 11.83 -1.42
C PRO A 393 -8.93 11.18 -2.09
N LEU A 394 -7.73 11.64 -1.76
CA LEU A 394 -6.47 11.16 -2.36
C LEU A 394 -5.89 9.94 -1.66
N MET A 395 -6.64 9.30 -0.75
CA MET A 395 -6.29 7.94 -0.30
C MET A 395 -6.57 6.87 -1.37
N ARG A 396 -7.15 7.31 -2.48
CA ARG A 396 -7.40 6.55 -3.69
C ARG A 396 -6.86 7.37 -4.85
N LEU A 397 -5.86 6.83 -5.55
CA LEU A 397 -5.31 7.42 -6.76
C LEU A 397 -5.56 6.47 -7.93
N VAL A 398 -5.03 6.79 -9.10
CA VAL A 398 -5.21 5.99 -10.31
C VAL A 398 -3.87 5.44 -10.76
N GLU A 399 -3.84 4.16 -11.13
CA GLU A 399 -2.71 3.58 -11.86
C GLU A 399 -2.67 4.23 -13.24
N PHE A 400 -1.61 4.99 -13.53
CA PHE A 400 -1.59 5.82 -14.74
C PHE A 400 -1.61 5.01 -16.04
N GLN A 401 -1.14 3.76 -16.02
CA GLN A 401 -1.15 2.92 -17.21
C GLN A 401 -2.54 2.37 -17.54
N SER A 402 -3.34 2.02 -16.54
CA SER A 402 -4.60 1.29 -16.73
C SER A 402 -5.85 2.14 -16.45
N GLY A 403 -5.72 3.24 -15.71
CA GLY A 403 -6.83 4.02 -15.18
C GLY A 403 -7.51 3.37 -13.96
N ILE A 404 -7.04 2.22 -13.48
CA ILE A 404 -7.64 1.53 -12.32
C ILE A 404 -7.42 2.36 -11.06
N VAL A 405 -8.50 2.62 -10.33
CA VAL A 405 -8.42 3.30 -9.03
C VAL A 405 -7.74 2.39 -8.02
N CYS A 406 -6.63 2.82 -7.41
CA CYS A 406 -5.90 2.10 -6.37
C CYS A 406 -6.02 2.83 -5.03
N GLY A 407 -6.57 2.16 -4.02
CA GLY A 407 -6.66 2.66 -2.65
C GLY A 407 -5.74 1.93 -1.68
N ALA A 408 -5.37 2.61 -0.59
CA ALA A 408 -4.50 2.08 0.45
C ALA A 408 -5.25 1.33 1.56
N MET A 409 -4.62 0.31 2.13
CA MET A 409 -5.07 -0.43 3.32
C MET A 409 -4.61 0.31 4.57
N ILE A 410 -5.54 0.86 5.35
CA ILE A 410 -5.23 1.81 6.42
C ILE A 410 -5.46 1.13 7.76
N THR A 411 -4.48 1.18 8.65
CA THR A 411 -4.59 0.64 10.01
C THR A 411 -3.77 1.49 10.98
N TYR A 412 -3.97 1.28 12.27
CA TYR A 412 -3.13 1.80 13.35
C TYR A 412 -2.52 0.65 14.19
N LYS A 413 -2.67 -0.60 13.72
CA LYS A 413 -2.22 -1.81 14.40
C LYS A 413 -1.10 -2.48 13.60
N ILE A 414 0.00 -2.79 14.25
CA ILE A 414 1.16 -3.46 13.62
C ILE A 414 0.79 -4.88 13.19
N GLU A 415 -0.06 -5.56 13.96
CA GLU A 415 -0.52 -6.92 13.69
C GLU A 415 -1.29 -7.02 12.37
N ASP A 416 -2.04 -5.96 12.02
CA ASP A 416 -2.74 -5.87 10.75
C ASP A 416 -1.74 -5.72 9.61
N VAL A 417 -0.69 -4.91 9.76
CA VAL A 417 0.37 -4.75 8.76
C VAL A 417 1.03 -6.10 8.47
N ILE A 418 1.43 -6.83 9.52
CA ILE A 418 2.03 -8.17 9.40
C ILE A 418 1.09 -9.14 8.66
N LYS A 419 -0.20 -9.14 9.03
CA LYS A 419 -1.21 -10.01 8.40
C LYS A 419 -1.46 -9.65 6.94
N LEU A 420 -1.45 -8.36 6.60
CA LEU A 420 -1.59 -7.89 5.22
C LEU A 420 -0.40 -8.29 4.36
N ILE A 421 0.83 -8.12 4.85
CA ILE A 421 2.04 -8.57 4.14
C ILE A 421 1.96 -10.07 3.83
N ASP A 422 1.63 -10.90 4.83
CA ASP A 422 1.48 -12.34 4.64
C ASP A 422 0.39 -12.68 3.61
N ARG A 423 -0.77 -12.02 3.69
CA ARG A 423 -1.87 -12.25 2.73
C ARG A 423 -1.53 -11.80 1.31
N ILE A 424 -0.80 -10.70 1.15
CA ILE A 424 -0.37 -10.21 -0.17
C ILE A 424 0.58 -11.24 -0.79
N PHE A 425 1.67 -11.59 -0.11
CA PHE A 425 2.67 -12.50 -0.68
C PHE A 425 2.19 -13.95 -0.82
N SER A 426 1.23 -14.40 -0.01
CA SER A 426 0.61 -15.72 -0.16
C SER A 426 -0.64 -15.77 -1.04
N ASN A 427 -1.04 -14.66 -1.68
CA ASN A 427 -2.25 -14.57 -2.51
C ASN A 427 -3.54 -14.95 -1.74
N LYS A 428 -3.64 -14.48 -0.48
CA LYS A 428 -4.76 -14.75 0.46
C LYS A 428 -5.49 -13.47 0.88
N MET A 429 -5.45 -12.44 0.04
CA MET A 429 -6.20 -11.20 0.29
C MET A 429 -7.71 -11.47 0.28
N GLU A 430 -8.45 -10.79 1.15
CA GLU A 430 -9.90 -10.95 1.29
C GLU A 430 -10.58 -9.61 1.10
N TYR A 431 -11.66 -9.62 0.32
CA TYR A 431 -12.38 -8.41 -0.05
C TYR A 431 -13.87 -8.53 0.24
N SER A 432 -14.51 -7.38 0.41
CA SER A 432 -15.96 -7.23 0.49
C SER A 432 -16.40 -6.24 -0.58
N LEU A 433 -17.33 -6.66 -1.45
CA LEU A 433 -18.01 -5.78 -2.39
C LEU A 433 -19.12 -5.04 -1.66
N CYS A 434 -19.04 -3.70 -1.66
CA CYS A 434 -20.02 -2.84 -1.02
C CYS A 434 -20.60 -1.87 -2.03
N LYS A 435 -21.91 -1.65 -1.97
CA LYS A 435 -22.58 -0.56 -2.67
C LYS A 435 -22.54 0.70 -1.80
N LYS A 436 -22.30 1.88 -2.37
CA LYS A 436 -22.35 3.12 -1.60
C LYS A 436 -23.81 3.41 -1.20
N LYS A 437 -24.01 3.87 0.04
CA LYS A 437 -25.33 4.31 0.52
C LYS A 437 -25.86 5.39 -0.42
N ASP A 438 -27.16 5.33 -0.73
CA ASP A 438 -27.87 6.28 -1.60
C ASP A 438 -27.39 6.30 -3.06
N SER A 439 -26.59 5.31 -3.48
CA SER A 439 -26.21 5.12 -4.87
C SER A 439 -26.64 3.78 -5.37
N ASP A 440 -26.93 3.76 -6.66
CA ASP A 440 -27.48 2.62 -7.36
C ASP A 440 -26.49 1.90 -8.27
N LYS A 441 -25.36 2.53 -8.58
CA LYS A 441 -24.32 2.01 -9.48
C LYS A 441 -22.90 2.29 -8.96
N TYR A 442 -22.76 2.82 -7.75
CA TYR A 442 -21.46 3.10 -7.14
C TYR A 442 -21.02 1.92 -6.27
N TYR A 443 -19.96 1.24 -6.72
CA TYR A 443 -19.40 0.08 -6.04
C TYR A 443 -18.03 0.39 -5.43
N LEU A 444 -17.79 -0.17 -4.27
CA LEU A 444 -16.55 -0.09 -3.50
C LEU A 444 -16.07 -1.50 -3.23
N LEU A 445 -14.83 -1.81 -3.58
CA LEU A 445 -14.18 -3.03 -3.11
C LEU A 445 -13.36 -2.67 -1.88
N LYS A 446 -13.69 -3.28 -0.74
CA LYS A 446 -13.01 -3.03 0.53
C LYS A 446 -12.13 -4.21 0.91
N GLU A 447 -10.91 -3.95 1.36
CA GLU A 447 -10.09 -4.97 2.02
C GLU A 447 -10.70 -5.28 3.40
N ARG A 448 -10.92 -6.57 3.69
CA ARG A 448 -11.79 -6.99 4.79
C ARG A 448 -11.20 -6.73 6.18
N LEU A 449 -9.88 -6.87 6.35
CA LEU A 449 -9.23 -6.68 7.65
C LEU A 449 -9.31 -5.22 8.12
N THR A 450 -9.05 -4.28 7.20
CA THR A 450 -8.95 -2.85 7.50
C THR A 450 -10.25 -2.09 7.23
N GLY A 451 -11.15 -2.65 6.41
CA GLY A 451 -12.34 -1.97 5.90
C GLY A 451 -12.01 -0.87 4.88
N SER A 452 -10.76 -0.75 4.43
CA SER A 452 -10.32 0.27 3.48
C SER A 452 -10.82 -0.01 2.08
N THR A 453 -11.31 1.02 1.39
CA THR A 453 -11.61 0.93 -0.04
C THR A 453 -10.30 0.83 -0.84
N VAL A 454 -10.13 -0.27 -1.57
CA VAL A 454 -8.98 -0.51 -2.45
C VAL A 454 -9.28 -0.30 -3.92
N ARG A 455 -10.56 -0.42 -4.34
CA ARG A 455 -11.06 -0.13 -5.70
C ARG A 455 -12.42 0.55 -5.64
N ALA A 456 -12.75 1.34 -6.65
CA ALA A 456 -14.04 2.01 -6.74
C ALA A 456 -14.53 2.09 -8.20
N VAL A 457 -15.85 1.97 -8.37
CA VAL A 457 -16.57 2.24 -9.63
C VAL A 457 -17.61 3.31 -9.34
N THR A 458 -17.58 4.42 -10.06
CA THR A 458 -18.54 5.52 -9.89
C THR A 458 -19.79 5.30 -10.75
N ASP A 459 -20.93 5.78 -10.23
CA ASP A 459 -22.22 5.87 -10.92
C ASP A 459 -22.37 7.14 -11.79
N ASN A 460 -21.45 8.10 -11.69
CA ASN A 460 -21.49 9.30 -12.50
C ASN A 460 -21.15 8.98 -13.96
N THR A 461 -22.17 8.98 -14.82
CA THR A 461 -22.05 8.58 -16.22
C THR A 461 -21.10 9.48 -17.02
N LEU A 462 -21.13 10.80 -16.81
CA LEU A 462 -20.24 11.72 -17.52
C LEU A 462 -18.79 11.50 -17.08
N LEU A 463 -18.55 11.37 -15.77
CA LEU A 463 -17.22 11.08 -15.24
C LEU A 463 -16.69 9.76 -15.78
N THR A 464 -17.46 8.67 -15.71
CA THR A 464 -17.07 7.37 -16.24
C THR A 464 -16.70 7.45 -17.72
N LYS A 465 -17.55 8.07 -18.55
CA LYS A 465 -17.26 8.22 -19.99
C LYS A 465 -16.02 9.07 -20.24
N ALA A 466 -15.93 10.26 -19.64
CA ALA A 466 -14.80 11.15 -19.81
C ALA A 466 -13.49 10.51 -19.34
N PHE A 467 -13.50 9.85 -18.18
CA PHE A 467 -12.34 9.19 -17.61
C PHE A 467 -11.83 8.08 -18.52
N TRP A 468 -12.68 7.09 -18.83
CA TRP A 468 -12.28 5.95 -19.65
C TRP A 468 -11.93 6.35 -21.08
N ASN A 469 -12.59 7.35 -21.67
CA ASN A 469 -12.21 7.89 -22.97
C ASN A 469 -10.80 8.49 -23.02
N ASN A 470 -10.18 8.83 -21.88
CA ASN A 470 -8.80 9.31 -21.80
C ASN A 470 -7.79 8.21 -21.49
N TYR A 471 -8.21 7.08 -20.91
CA TYR A 471 -7.35 5.92 -20.65
C TYR A 471 -7.38 4.86 -21.76
N HIS A 472 -8.37 4.91 -22.68
CA HIS A 472 -8.49 3.96 -23.80
C HIS A 472 -8.01 4.45 -25.16
N GLN A 473 -7.41 5.65 -25.26
CA GLN A 473 -6.93 6.16 -26.55
C GLN A 473 -5.63 5.51 -27.02
N ASP A 474 -4.93 4.75 -26.18
CA ASP A 474 -3.67 4.12 -26.58
C ASP A 474 -3.86 2.63 -26.90
N PRO A 475 -3.93 2.24 -28.19
CA PRO A 475 -4.08 0.86 -28.61
C PRO A 475 -2.91 -0.04 -28.18
N ASN A 476 -1.78 0.52 -27.73
CA ASN A 476 -0.66 -0.26 -27.19
C ASN A 476 -0.84 -0.65 -25.72
N VAL A 477 -1.74 -0.01 -24.97
CA VAL A 477 -1.95 -0.29 -23.53
C VAL A 477 -2.62 -1.64 -23.31
N ALA A 478 -3.53 -2.08 -24.20
CA ALA A 478 -4.16 -3.40 -24.12
C ALA A 478 -3.18 -4.58 -24.28
N SER A 479 -1.97 -4.34 -24.80
CA SER A 479 -0.90 -5.34 -24.95
C SER A 479 0.22 -5.23 -23.90
N ARG A 480 0.24 -4.14 -23.11
CA ARG A 480 1.27 -3.87 -22.09
C ARG A 480 0.74 -3.87 -20.66
N SER A 481 -0.57 -3.88 -20.44
CA SER A 481 -1.16 -4.18 -19.14
C SER A 481 -0.91 -5.65 -18.81
N TYR A 482 -0.72 -5.97 -17.54
CA TYR A 482 -0.46 -7.32 -16.99
C TYR A 482 0.99 -7.80 -16.98
N SER A 483 1.91 -6.94 -16.55
CA SER A 483 3.14 -7.41 -15.89
C SER A 483 3.20 -6.94 -14.43
N PHE A 484 2.20 -7.32 -13.63
CA PHE A 484 2.51 -7.64 -12.23
C PHE A 484 3.25 -8.99 -12.29
N CYS A 485 4.52 -9.04 -11.87
CA CYS A 485 5.42 -10.21 -11.99
C CYS A 485 6.00 -10.52 -13.40
N LYS A 486 6.59 -9.54 -14.10
CA LYS A 486 7.82 -9.85 -14.85
C LYS A 486 8.98 -9.38 -13.99
N THR A 487 9.67 -10.35 -13.40
CA THR A 487 11.02 -10.24 -12.85
C THR A 487 11.94 -9.49 -13.80
#